data_AF-V9XF00-F1
#
_entry.id   AF-V9XF00-F1
#
_cell.length_a   1.000
_cell.length_b   1.000
_cell.length_c   1.000
_cell.angle_alpha   90.00
_cell.angle_beta   90.00
_cell.angle_gamma   90.00
#
_symmetry.space_group_name_H-M   'P 1'
#
loop_
_entity.id
_entity.type
_entity.pdbx_description
1 polymer ?
#
loop_
_entity_poly.entity_id
_entity_poly.type
_entity_poly.pdbx_seq_one_letter_code
_entity_poly.pdbx_strand_id
1 'polypeptide(L)'
;MFSLEMGKTEIVMRLLSAEAKIKLGDMRSGRMTDDDWTRLARRMSEISEAPLFIDDSPNLTMMEIRAKARRLKQKHDIRLIVIDYLQLMSSGKKVESRQQEVSEFSRSLKLLAKELEVPVVAVCQLNRGPEQRTDKRPQVSDLRESGCLPASTRIMRADTGAEVTLGELLESGEQPLVWSLDERMRMVVRPMVKVFPSGRKEVFRLELASGRRVEATANHPFLTIDGWMPLGELVAGERVAVPRAVPAPLDVIPASDDEVAALADTAVAGRLIPTRAFSLPKEQVAELVCHIWEDSGEVAWDAGAARAVVRYRSVERRLADDLARLLLRIGVFARITDTGEGWDLTVTGAENQAVFLHDVGKHGTAAQWVLAQLGPKLVKHSPDTVTPEIEAELGELLAVEQLAPIGPVASATPRTTEGARSRLARVADVLDTADIDMVATNNVFWDEIVSVTSLGEQDVYDGTVPGTHNFVADGIAVHNSLEQDADMVILLHRPDAFERDDPRGGEADLIVGKHRNGPTATITVAHQLHLSRFVDMARG
;
A
#
# COMPACT_ATOMS: atom_id res chain seq x y z
N MET A 1 21.19 16.12 -17.38
CA MET A 1 20.00 16.68 -16.71
C MET A 1 18.79 16.35 -17.57
N PHE A 2 17.81 15.67 -16.99
CA PHE A 2 16.49 15.49 -17.58
C PHE A 2 15.58 16.51 -16.91
N SER A 3 15.04 17.45 -17.68
CA SER A 3 14.07 18.43 -17.18
C SER A 3 12.71 18.17 -17.81
N LEU A 4 11.71 18.07 -16.96
CA LEU A 4 10.33 17.72 -17.29
C LEU A 4 9.42 18.95 -17.20
N GLU A 5 9.84 19.97 -16.46
CA GLU A 5 9.09 21.22 -16.28
C GLU A 5 9.66 22.37 -17.12
N MET A 6 10.99 22.53 -17.11
CA MET A 6 11.66 23.69 -17.69
C MET A 6 12.34 23.37 -19.02
N GLY A 7 12.17 24.26 -19.98
CA GLY A 7 12.88 24.16 -21.26
C GLY A 7 14.39 24.37 -21.11
N LYS A 8 15.17 23.77 -22.01
CA LYS A 8 16.64 23.88 -22.04
C LYS A 8 17.12 25.33 -22.02
N THR A 9 16.46 26.21 -22.77
CA THR A 9 16.80 27.64 -22.84
C THR A 9 16.67 28.32 -21.47
N GLU A 10 15.67 27.97 -20.67
CA GLU A 10 15.47 28.57 -19.35
C GLU A 10 16.54 28.11 -18.36
N ILE A 11 16.88 26.81 -18.40
CA ILE A 11 17.95 26.23 -17.57
C ILE A 11 19.29 26.88 -17.90
N VAL A 12 19.62 26.99 -19.19
CA VAL A 12 20.88 27.63 -19.64
C VAL A 12 20.91 29.10 -19.23
N MET A 13 19.79 29.82 -19.34
CA MET A 13 19.72 31.22 -18.92
C MET A 13 19.95 31.40 -17.41
N ARG A 14 19.42 30.50 -16.57
CA ARG A 14 19.68 30.51 -15.13
C ARG A 14 21.12 30.18 -14.80
N LEU A 15 21.72 29.21 -15.49
CA LEU A 15 23.14 28.88 -15.34
C LEU A 15 24.03 30.07 -15.70
N LEU A 16 23.75 30.75 -16.81
CA LEU A 16 24.46 31.96 -17.23
C LEU A 16 24.29 33.10 -16.22
N SER A 17 23.08 33.30 -15.68
CA SER A 17 22.82 34.28 -14.63
C SER A 17 23.69 34.03 -13.38
N ALA A 18 23.79 32.76 -12.96
CA ALA A 18 24.59 32.35 -11.81
C ALA A 18 26.10 32.55 -12.03
N GLU A 19 26.62 32.15 -13.20
CA GLU A 19 28.05 32.18 -13.53
C GLU A 19 28.56 33.57 -13.91
N ALA A 20 27.76 34.34 -14.65
CA ALA A 20 28.12 35.71 -15.05
C ALA A 20 27.79 36.76 -13.97
N LYS A 21 27.04 36.37 -12.93
CA LYS A 21 26.53 37.24 -11.87
C LYS A 21 25.72 38.41 -12.43
N ILE A 22 24.82 38.10 -13.35
CA ILE A 22 23.90 39.06 -13.98
C ILE A 22 22.49 38.71 -13.53
N LYS A 23 21.69 39.72 -13.20
CA LYS A 23 20.33 39.48 -12.73
C LYS A 23 19.50 38.80 -13.82
N LEU A 24 18.78 37.74 -13.47
CA LEU A 24 17.97 36.98 -14.42
C LEU A 24 16.90 37.87 -15.08
N GLY A 25 16.32 38.82 -14.34
CA GLY A 25 15.36 39.79 -14.88
C GLY A 25 15.96 40.72 -15.92
N ASP A 26 17.20 41.15 -15.74
CA ASP A 26 17.91 42.03 -16.68
C ASP A 26 18.27 41.25 -17.95
N MET A 27 18.68 39.98 -17.83
CA MET A 27 18.89 39.08 -18.96
C MET A 27 17.60 38.80 -19.76
N ARG A 28 16.48 38.56 -19.07
CA ARG A 28 15.17 38.30 -19.72
C ARG A 28 14.61 39.54 -20.41
N SER A 29 14.82 40.72 -19.83
CA SER A 29 14.31 41.99 -20.36
C SER A 29 15.25 42.66 -21.37
N GLY A 30 16.45 42.13 -21.56
CA GLY A 30 17.49 42.68 -22.44
C GLY A 30 18.13 43.96 -21.90
N ARG A 31 17.94 44.30 -20.62
CA ARG A 31 18.50 45.51 -19.98
C ARG A 31 19.91 45.26 -19.45
N MET A 32 20.81 44.84 -20.33
CA MET A 32 22.18 44.50 -19.99
C MET A 32 23.14 45.63 -20.36
N THR A 33 24.07 45.96 -19.47
CA THR A 33 25.16 46.90 -19.76
C THR A 33 26.22 46.26 -20.67
N ASP A 34 27.09 47.07 -21.29
CA ASP A 34 28.19 46.55 -22.12
C ASP A 34 29.14 45.64 -21.33
N ASP A 35 29.34 45.92 -20.03
CA ASP A 35 30.10 45.05 -19.13
C ASP A 35 29.39 43.71 -18.87
N ASP A 36 28.06 43.73 -18.68
CA ASP A 36 27.27 42.50 -18.52
C ASP A 36 27.34 41.64 -19.79
N TRP A 37 27.25 42.25 -20.97
CA TRP A 37 27.42 41.55 -22.25
C TRP A 37 28.81 40.92 -22.38
N THR A 38 29.85 41.64 -21.95
CA THR A 38 31.23 41.15 -21.94
C THR A 38 31.39 39.96 -20.99
N ARG A 39 30.83 40.04 -19.78
CA ARG A 39 30.84 38.93 -18.80
C ARG A 39 30.06 37.71 -19.29
N LEU A 40 28.90 37.93 -19.91
CA LEU A 40 28.07 36.87 -20.46
C LEU A 40 28.81 36.13 -21.59
N ALA A 41 29.37 36.86 -22.56
CA ALA A 41 30.08 36.28 -23.70
C ALA A 41 31.26 35.40 -23.25
N ARG A 42 32.00 35.85 -22.22
CA ARG A 42 33.10 35.08 -21.65
C ARG A 42 32.64 33.75 -21.04
N ARG A 43 31.55 33.77 -20.26
CA ARG A 43 31.01 32.56 -19.60
C ARG A 43 30.25 31.64 -20.55
N MET A 44 29.70 32.17 -21.64
CA MET A 44 28.96 31.39 -22.63
C MET A 44 29.85 30.34 -23.31
N SER A 45 31.11 30.68 -23.60
CA SER A 45 32.08 29.71 -24.16
C SER A 45 32.34 28.57 -23.19
N GLU A 46 32.59 28.89 -21.91
CA GLU A 46 32.87 27.90 -20.86
C GLU A 46 31.68 26.94 -20.66
N ILE A 47 30.45 27.47 -20.63
CA ILE A 47 29.23 26.66 -20.47
C ILE A 47 28.96 25.81 -21.71
N SER A 48 29.23 26.33 -22.92
CA SER A 48 29.00 25.59 -24.16
C SER A 48 29.96 24.41 -24.34
N GLU A 49 31.17 24.50 -23.79
CA GLU A 49 32.18 23.43 -23.86
C GLU A 49 32.07 22.44 -22.69
N ALA A 50 31.30 22.79 -21.64
CA ALA A 50 31.10 21.91 -20.51
C ALA A 50 30.40 20.60 -20.93
N PRO A 51 30.75 19.45 -20.32
CA PRO A 51 30.09 18.16 -20.58
C PRO A 51 28.69 18.08 -19.96
N LEU A 52 27.85 19.06 -20.26
CA LEU A 52 26.50 19.23 -19.75
C LEU A 52 25.46 18.87 -20.82
N PHE A 53 24.78 17.75 -20.61
CA PHE A 53 23.70 17.29 -21.48
C PHE A 53 22.35 17.62 -20.84
N ILE A 54 21.52 18.40 -21.53
CA ILE A 54 20.16 18.75 -21.09
C ILE A 54 19.17 18.13 -22.07
N ASP A 55 18.22 17.38 -21.55
CA ASP A 55 17.09 16.81 -22.27
C ASP A 55 15.80 17.37 -21.66
N ASP A 56 15.07 18.16 -22.43
CA ASP A 56 13.80 18.80 -22.09
C ASP A 56 12.63 18.22 -22.90
N SER A 57 12.76 16.95 -23.33
CA SER A 57 11.68 16.26 -24.04
C SER A 57 10.45 16.15 -23.11
N PRO A 58 9.23 16.48 -23.59
CA PRO A 58 8.03 16.37 -22.78
C PRO A 58 7.67 14.89 -22.52
N ASN A 59 6.98 14.63 -21.40
CA ASN A 59 6.41 13.32 -21.05
C ASN A 59 7.39 12.13 -21.04
N LEU A 60 8.65 12.36 -20.64
CA LEU A 60 9.64 11.29 -20.57
C LEU A 60 9.24 10.22 -19.53
N THR A 61 9.23 8.97 -19.98
CA THR A 61 9.05 7.81 -19.13
C THR A 61 10.38 7.36 -18.50
N MET A 62 10.30 6.60 -17.40
CA MET A 62 11.49 6.04 -16.74
C MET A 62 12.33 5.15 -17.68
N MET A 63 11.68 4.40 -18.58
CA MET A 63 12.38 3.55 -19.55
C MET A 63 13.20 4.39 -20.54
N GLU A 64 12.64 5.50 -21.02
CA GLU A 64 13.34 6.42 -21.92
C GLU A 64 14.51 7.10 -21.22
N ILE A 65 14.31 7.57 -19.98
CA ILE A 65 15.38 8.15 -19.17
C ILE A 65 16.53 7.14 -19.01
N ARG A 66 16.23 5.89 -18.65
CA ARG A 66 17.23 4.82 -18.52
C ARG A 66 17.95 4.54 -19.83
N ALA A 67 17.22 4.42 -20.95
CA ALA A 67 17.83 4.20 -22.26
C ALA A 67 18.76 5.35 -22.68
N LYS A 68 18.33 6.60 -22.47
CA LYS A 68 19.13 7.79 -22.78
C LYS A 68 20.35 7.90 -21.86
N ALA A 69 20.19 7.65 -20.57
CA ALA A 69 21.27 7.67 -19.59
C ALA A 69 22.34 6.61 -19.90
N ARG A 70 21.94 5.38 -20.23
CA ARG A 70 22.86 4.31 -20.69
C ARG A 70 23.66 4.74 -21.91
N ARG A 71 22.99 5.30 -22.92
CA ARG A 71 23.64 5.78 -24.15
C ARG A 71 24.65 6.88 -23.86
N LEU A 72 24.29 7.83 -22.98
CA LEU A 72 25.20 8.91 -22.56
C LEU A 72 26.38 8.37 -21.74
N LYS A 73 26.17 7.39 -20.85
CA LYS A 73 27.24 6.72 -20.10
C LYS A 73 28.21 6.01 -21.04
N GLN A 74 27.71 5.28 -22.03
CA GLN A 74 28.55 4.58 -22.99
C GLN A 74 29.37 5.54 -23.88
N LYS A 75 28.77 6.64 -24.33
CA LYS A 75 29.40 7.56 -25.29
C LYS A 75 30.29 8.63 -24.65
N HIS A 76 29.93 9.08 -23.45
CA HIS A 76 30.51 10.26 -22.81
C HIS A 76 30.92 10.03 -21.34
N ASP A 77 30.81 8.80 -20.82
CA ASP A 77 31.13 8.44 -19.43
C ASP A 77 30.57 9.41 -18.38
N ILE A 78 29.26 9.68 -18.44
CA ILE A 78 28.60 10.60 -17.50
C ILE A 78 28.87 10.21 -16.04
N ARG A 79 28.99 11.24 -15.18
CA ARG A 79 29.37 11.11 -13.76
C ARG A 79 28.28 11.52 -12.78
N LEU A 80 27.19 12.14 -13.27
CA LEU A 80 26.05 12.58 -12.46
C LEU A 80 24.79 12.60 -13.34
N ILE A 81 23.67 12.18 -12.76
CA ILE A 81 22.34 12.32 -13.37
C ILE A 81 21.52 13.23 -12.46
N VAL A 82 20.85 14.22 -13.06
CA VAL A 82 19.90 15.11 -12.37
C VAL A 82 18.56 15.01 -13.07
N ILE A 83 17.49 14.84 -12.31
CA ILE A 83 16.10 14.73 -12.78
C ILE A 83 15.26 15.81 -12.09
N ASP A 84 14.58 16.63 -12.88
CA ASP A 84 13.84 17.81 -12.45
C ASP A 84 12.46 17.87 -13.14
N TYR A 85 11.34 17.54 -12.49
CA TYR A 85 11.16 16.99 -11.15
C TYR A 85 10.25 15.76 -11.22
N LEU A 86 10.35 14.87 -10.23
CA LEU A 86 9.79 13.50 -10.29
C LEU A 86 8.30 13.44 -10.61
N GLN A 87 7.51 14.43 -10.20
CA GLN A 87 6.04 14.40 -10.30
C GLN A 87 5.47 14.70 -11.71
N LEU A 88 6.32 14.98 -12.70
CA LEU A 88 5.93 15.06 -14.11
C LEU A 88 6.35 13.81 -14.91
N MET A 89 6.94 12.82 -14.25
CA MET A 89 7.20 11.52 -14.87
C MET A 89 5.90 10.74 -14.96
N SER A 90 5.69 10.05 -16.09
CA SER A 90 4.65 9.05 -16.21
C SER A 90 5.28 7.66 -16.25
N SER A 91 4.72 6.77 -15.45
CA SER A 91 5.02 5.33 -15.46
C SER A 91 4.57 4.61 -16.74
N GLY A 92 3.74 5.25 -17.59
CA GLY A 92 3.19 4.65 -18.82
C GLY A 92 2.14 3.55 -18.56
N LYS A 93 1.84 3.25 -17.29
CA LYS A 93 0.72 2.42 -16.82
C LYS A 93 -0.27 3.32 -16.10
N LYS A 94 -1.55 2.94 -16.01
CA LYS A 94 -2.46 3.52 -15.01
C LYS A 94 -1.90 3.12 -13.65
N VAL A 95 -1.34 4.08 -12.91
CA VAL A 95 -0.94 3.89 -11.51
C VAL A 95 -1.92 4.69 -10.68
N GLU A 96 -2.55 4.03 -9.72
CA GLU A 96 -3.79 4.48 -9.07
C GLU A 96 -3.57 5.59 -8.04
N SER A 97 -2.36 5.70 -7.49
CA SER A 97 -1.98 6.77 -6.55
C SER A 97 -0.62 7.38 -6.90
N ARG A 98 -0.54 8.72 -6.90
CA ARG A 98 0.72 9.46 -7.11
C ARG A 98 1.81 9.06 -6.12
N GLN A 99 1.44 8.65 -4.92
CA GLN A 99 2.36 8.20 -3.88
C GLN A 99 3.09 6.93 -4.29
N GLN A 100 2.35 5.97 -4.87
CA GLN A 100 2.91 4.74 -5.41
C GLN A 100 3.86 5.05 -6.58
N GLU A 101 3.48 5.99 -7.45
CA GLU A 101 4.31 6.41 -8.57
C GLU A 101 5.65 6.99 -8.10
N VAL A 102 5.66 7.87 -7.09
CA VAL A 102 6.88 8.44 -6.51
C VAL A 102 7.77 7.37 -5.87
N SER A 103 7.18 6.37 -5.21
CA SER A 103 7.92 5.22 -4.66
C SER A 103 8.57 4.37 -5.73
N GLU A 104 7.81 4.00 -6.76
CA GLU A 104 8.30 3.23 -7.89
C GLU A 104 9.42 3.98 -8.64
N PHE A 105 9.29 5.31 -8.78
CA PHE A 105 10.33 6.15 -9.34
C PHE A 105 11.58 6.18 -8.49
N SER A 106 11.46 6.39 -7.17
CA SER A 106 12.60 6.38 -6.24
C SER A 106 13.41 5.07 -6.35
N ARG A 107 12.72 3.92 -6.37
CA ARG A 107 13.35 2.61 -6.55
C ARG A 107 13.99 2.45 -7.92
N SER A 108 13.28 2.81 -8.99
CA SER A 108 13.78 2.71 -10.36
C SER A 108 15.04 3.56 -10.56
N LEU A 109 15.10 4.74 -9.93
CA LEU A 109 16.28 5.60 -9.92
C LEU A 109 17.42 5.01 -9.10
N LYS A 110 17.13 4.38 -7.96
CA LYS A 110 18.15 3.67 -7.19
C LYS A 110 18.77 2.52 -7.98
N LEU A 111 17.96 1.77 -8.72
CA LEU A 111 18.44 0.71 -9.61
C LEU A 111 19.26 1.29 -10.76
N LEU A 112 18.81 2.39 -11.38
CA LEU A 112 19.57 3.09 -12.42
C LEU A 112 20.94 3.58 -11.90
N ALA A 113 20.97 4.16 -10.70
CA ALA A 113 22.20 4.62 -10.06
C ALA A 113 23.20 3.50 -9.84
N LYS A 114 22.72 2.35 -9.34
CA LYS A 114 23.53 1.13 -9.16
C LYS A 114 24.02 0.56 -10.49
N GLU A 115 23.15 0.53 -11.49
CA GLU A 115 23.45 -0.04 -12.80
C GLU A 115 24.52 0.76 -13.55
N LEU A 116 24.44 2.10 -13.49
CA LEU A 116 25.39 2.99 -14.18
C LEU A 116 26.59 3.37 -13.30
N GLU A 117 26.61 2.97 -12.03
CA GLU A 117 27.59 3.39 -11.03
C GLU A 117 27.76 4.91 -10.96
N VAL A 118 26.63 5.63 -11.03
CA VAL A 118 26.58 7.10 -11.10
C VAL A 118 25.57 7.62 -10.08
N PRO A 119 25.91 8.65 -9.29
CA PRO A 119 24.96 9.32 -8.42
C PRO A 119 23.77 9.89 -9.23
N VAL A 120 22.57 9.69 -8.70
CA VAL A 120 21.33 10.25 -9.25
C VAL A 120 20.76 11.22 -8.22
N VAL A 121 20.55 12.47 -8.65
CA VAL A 121 19.87 13.50 -7.87
C VAL A 121 18.49 13.72 -8.50
N ALA A 122 17.45 13.55 -7.70
CA ALA A 122 16.08 13.79 -8.13
C ALA A 122 15.48 14.92 -7.30
N VAL A 123 14.92 15.90 -7.99
CA VAL A 123 14.17 16.99 -7.37
C VAL A 123 12.73 16.51 -7.17
N CYS A 124 12.22 16.70 -5.96
CA CYS A 124 10.84 16.42 -5.60
C CYS A 124 10.25 17.68 -4.98
N GLN A 125 9.05 18.04 -5.40
CA GLN A 125 8.27 19.07 -4.74
C GLN A 125 7.60 18.49 -3.49
N LEU A 126 7.65 19.19 -2.36
CA LEU A 126 6.92 18.81 -1.15
C LEU A 126 5.47 19.26 -1.25
N ASN A 127 4.58 18.60 -0.49
CA ASN A 127 3.23 19.11 -0.26
C ASN A 127 3.24 20.40 0.55
N ARG A 128 2.13 21.14 0.53
CA ARG A 128 1.95 22.39 1.29
C ARG A 128 1.70 22.18 2.80
N GLY A 129 1.71 20.94 3.28
CA GLY A 129 1.55 20.60 4.70
C GLY A 129 2.48 21.36 5.67
N PRO A 130 3.78 21.54 5.35
CA PRO A 130 4.68 22.37 6.14
C PRO A 130 4.15 23.80 6.32
N GLU A 131 3.51 24.38 5.30
CA GLU A 131 3.02 25.77 5.32
C GLU A 131 1.92 26.01 6.36
N GLN A 132 1.23 24.94 6.78
CA GLN A 132 0.16 24.98 7.78
C GLN A 132 0.70 24.86 9.22
N ARG A 133 1.95 24.42 9.41
CA ARG A 133 2.59 24.31 10.73
C ARG A 133 3.10 25.65 11.22
N THR A 134 3.17 25.82 12.54
CA THR A 134 3.71 27.02 13.17
C THR A 134 5.18 27.28 12.82
N ASP A 135 6.03 26.24 12.70
CA ASP A 135 7.46 26.40 12.39
C ASP A 135 7.77 26.46 10.88
N LYS A 136 6.81 26.10 10.02
CA LYS A 136 6.88 26.03 8.55
C LYS A 136 8.09 25.28 7.97
N ARG A 137 8.86 24.58 8.79
CA ARG A 137 10.13 23.95 8.44
C ARG A 137 9.86 22.56 7.87
N PRO A 138 10.34 22.23 6.66
CA PRO A 138 10.15 20.92 6.09
C PRO A 138 10.94 19.87 6.87
N GLN A 139 10.36 18.68 6.95
CA GLN A 139 10.83 17.49 7.63
C GLN A 139 10.79 16.32 6.64
N VAL A 140 11.54 15.26 6.93
CA VAL A 140 11.55 14.08 6.05
C VAL A 140 10.17 13.44 5.99
N SER A 141 9.38 13.59 7.06
CA SER A 141 7.96 13.24 7.09
C SER A 141 7.11 14.00 6.06
N ASP A 142 7.56 15.13 5.52
CA ASP A 142 6.82 15.84 4.46
C ASP A 142 7.12 15.29 3.05
N LEU A 143 8.18 14.48 2.92
CA LEU A 143 8.33 13.52 1.81
C LEU A 143 7.54 12.24 2.08
N ARG A 144 7.27 11.93 3.36
CA ARG A 144 6.38 10.84 3.78
C ARG A 144 4.94 11.29 3.63
N GLU A 145 4.42 11.15 2.43
CA GLU A 145 2.97 11.05 2.32
C GLU A 145 2.44 9.71 2.87
N SER A 146 3.29 8.76 3.27
CA SER A 146 2.87 7.51 3.87
C SER A 146 2.39 7.69 5.30
N GLY A 147 1.22 7.14 5.62
CA GLY A 147 0.74 7.15 6.99
C GLY A 147 1.50 6.25 7.94
N CYS A 148 1.17 6.44 9.20
CA CYS A 148 1.79 5.80 10.36
C CYS A 148 0.71 5.08 11.18
N LEU A 149 1.14 4.15 12.01
CA LEU A 149 0.29 3.29 12.82
C LEU A 149 0.69 3.46 14.31
N PRO A 150 -0.24 3.43 15.27
CA PRO A 150 0.09 3.50 16.69
C PRO A 150 0.86 2.24 17.16
N ALA A 151 1.49 2.33 18.34
CA ALA A 151 2.26 1.22 18.92
C ALA A 151 1.41 -0.04 19.12
N SER A 152 0.12 0.13 19.39
CA SER A 152 -0.85 -0.93 19.66
C SER A 152 -1.23 -1.75 18.42
N THR A 153 -0.92 -1.26 17.21
CA THR A 153 -1.24 -1.95 15.97
C THR A 153 -0.55 -3.30 15.89
N ARG A 154 -1.34 -4.35 15.64
CA ARG A 154 -0.87 -5.74 15.66
C ARG A 154 -0.56 -6.23 14.27
N ILE A 155 0.68 -6.64 14.07
CA ILE A 155 1.20 -7.14 12.80
C ILE A 155 1.03 -8.66 12.75
N MET A 156 0.50 -9.15 11.64
CA MET A 156 0.27 -10.57 11.44
C MET A 156 1.56 -11.28 11.03
N ARG A 157 2.09 -12.14 11.91
CA ARG A 157 3.32 -12.88 11.65
C ARG A 157 3.07 -14.09 10.75
N ALA A 158 3.94 -14.24 9.75
CA ALA A 158 3.96 -15.39 8.86
C ALA A 158 4.82 -16.55 9.39
N ASP A 159 5.75 -16.29 10.30
CA ASP A 159 6.56 -17.34 10.92
C ASP A 159 5.76 -18.25 11.85
N THR A 160 5.05 -17.65 12.82
CA THR A 160 4.37 -18.35 13.93
C THR A 160 2.86 -18.36 13.79
N GLY A 161 2.30 -17.49 12.94
CA GLY A 161 0.86 -17.28 12.76
C GLY A 161 0.21 -16.40 13.84
N ALA A 162 0.97 -16.02 14.86
CA ALA A 162 0.53 -15.10 15.91
C ALA A 162 0.59 -13.64 15.45
N GLU A 163 0.20 -12.74 16.33
CA GLU A 163 0.37 -11.29 16.15
C GLU A 163 1.44 -10.76 17.10
N VAL A 164 2.08 -9.67 16.68
CA VAL A 164 3.00 -8.88 17.50
C VAL A 164 2.73 -7.40 17.26
N THR A 165 2.74 -6.59 18.29
CA THR A 165 2.50 -5.15 18.17
C THR A 165 3.73 -4.41 17.61
N LEU A 166 3.52 -3.27 16.96
CA LEU A 166 4.63 -2.39 16.56
C LEU A 166 5.48 -1.93 17.77
N GLY A 167 4.84 -1.72 18.93
CA GLY A 167 5.53 -1.41 20.18
C GLY A 167 6.49 -2.51 20.62
N GLU A 168 6.00 -3.76 20.68
CA GLU A 168 6.83 -4.92 21.04
C GLU A 168 8.00 -5.15 20.06
N LEU A 169 7.76 -4.94 18.76
CA LEU A 169 8.83 -5.03 17.75
C LEU A 169 9.89 -3.95 17.90
N LEU A 170 9.48 -2.73 18.27
CA LEU A 170 10.42 -1.65 18.53
C LEU A 170 11.29 -1.94 19.76
N GLU A 171 10.68 -2.42 20.85
CA GLU A 171 11.37 -2.73 22.11
C GLU A 171 12.31 -3.92 21.97
N SER A 172 11.86 -4.98 21.31
CA SER A 172 12.66 -6.20 21.11
C SER A 172 13.73 -6.04 20.03
N GLY A 173 13.51 -5.16 19.04
CA GLY A 173 14.33 -5.06 17.84
C GLY A 173 14.20 -6.27 16.91
N GLU A 174 13.20 -7.13 17.12
CA GLU A 174 12.95 -8.30 16.30
C GLU A 174 12.56 -7.90 14.86
N GLN A 175 12.98 -8.72 13.89
CA GLN A 175 12.64 -8.54 12.47
C GLN A 175 11.87 -9.77 11.96
N PRO A 176 10.57 -9.89 12.31
CA PRO A 176 9.80 -11.11 12.03
C PRO A 176 9.49 -11.25 10.55
N LEU A 177 9.06 -12.45 10.16
CA LEU A 177 8.40 -12.68 8.87
C LEU A 177 6.91 -12.34 9.02
N VAL A 178 6.38 -11.53 8.09
CA VAL A 178 5.00 -11.03 8.13
C VAL A 178 4.26 -11.38 6.84
N TRP A 179 2.93 -11.45 6.93
CA TRP A 179 2.07 -11.61 5.76
C TRP A 179 1.92 -10.30 5.01
N SER A 180 2.03 -10.38 3.69
CA SER A 180 1.91 -9.27 2.75
C SER A 180 1.15 -9.73 1.50
N LEU A 181 0.63 -8.80 0.71
CA LEU A 181 -0.04 -9.07 -0.55
C LEU A 181 0.88 -8.77 -1.72
N ASP A 182 0.96 -9.68 -2.70
CA ASP A 182 1.60 -9.42 -3.99
C ASP A 182 0.68 -8.66 -4.96
N GLU A 183 1.17 -8.34 -6.16
CA GLU A 183 0.41 -7.64 -7.21
C GLU A 183 -0.88 -8.36 -7.64
N ARG A 184 -1.02 -9.65 -7.30
CA ARG A 184 -2.22 -10.46 -7.59
C ARG A 184 -3.07 -10.67 -6.34
N MET A 185 -2.85 -9.88 -5.28
CA MET A 185 -3.56 -9.97 -4.00
C MET A 185 -3.44 -11.36 -3.33
N ARG A 186 -2.32 -12.05 -3.56
CA ARG A 186 -2.00 -13.33 -2.90
C ARG A 186 -1.15 -13.08 -1.66
N MET A 187 -1.40 -13.86 -0.62
CA MET A 187 -0.63 -13.81 0.62
C MET A 187 0.78 -14.36 0.39
N VAL A 188 1.80 -13.51 0.57
CA VAL A 188 3.22 -13.84 0.45
C VAL A 188 3.98 -13.44 1.70
N VAL A 189 5.02 -14.20 2.01
CA VAL A 189 5.86 -13.93 3.18
C VAL A 189 6.91 -12.88 2.85
N ARG A 190 7.07 -11.88 3.73
CA ARG A 190 8.13 -10.89 3.66
C ARG A 190 8.75 -10.59 5.02
N PRO A 191 10.05 -10.26 5.09
CA PRO A 191 10.64 -9.80 6.34
C PRO A 191 10.19 -8.38 6.66
N MET A 192 9.82 -8.12 7.91
CA MET A 192 9.72 -6.75 8.43
C MET A 192 11.08 -6.34 8.96
N VAL A 193 11.78 -5.46 8.25
CA VAL A 193 13.20 -5.16 8.49
C VAL A 193 13.43 -4.04 9.50
N LYS A 194 12.42 -3.20 9.76
CA LYS A 194 12.56 -2.06 10.66
C LYS A 194 11.21 -1.56 11.14
N VAL A 195 11.10 -1.31 12.44
CA VAL A 195 10.06 -0.49 13.07
C VAL A 195 10.73 0.72 13.74
N PHE A 196 10.16 1.91 13.61
CA PHE A 196 10.72 3.13 14.19
C PHE A 196 9.65 4.16 14.54
N PRO A 197 9.89 5.04 15.53
CA PRO A 197 8.97 6.11 15.88
C PRO A 197 8.92 7.18 14.78
N SER A 198 7.72 7.68 14.48
CA SER A 198 7.46 8.74 13.51
C SER A 198 6.84 10.00 14.12
N GLY A 199 6.96 10.17 15.44
CA GLY A 199 6.50 11.33 16.18
C GLY A 199 5.05 11.20 16.64
N ARG A 200 4.42 12.34 16.91
CA ARG A 200 3.03 12.42 17.37
C ARG A 200 2.16 12.97 16.25
N LYS A 201 1.07 12.28 15.92
CA LYS A 201 0.16 12.64 14.83
C LYS A 201 -1.27 12.32 15.23
N GLU A 202 -2.24 12.98 14.59
CA GLU A 202 -3.64 12.62 14.72
C GLU A 202 -3.89 11.22 14.12
N VAL A 203 -4.51 10.36 14.93
CA VAL A 203 -4.85 8.98 14.58
C VAL A 203 -6.36 8.85 14.44
N PHE A 204 -6.78 8.08 13.45
CA PHE A 204 -8.16 7.78 13.14
C PHE A 204 -8.38 6.27 13.30
N ARG A 205 -9.54 5.89 13.84
CA ARG A 205 -10.01 4.52 13.86
C ARG A 205 -10.88 4.26 12.64
N LEU A 206 -10.47 3.30 11.82
CA LEU A 206 -11.26 2.71 10.75
C LEU A 206 -11.98 1.48 11.31
N GLU A 207 -13.32 1.45 11.24
CA GLU A 207 -14.12 0.27 11.58
C GLU A 207 -14.82 -0.28 10.33
N LEU A 208 -14.75 -1.60 10.14
CA LEU A 208 -15.32 -2.30 8.99
C LEU A 208 -16.56 -3.11 9.36
N ALA A 209 -17.34 -3.50 8.37
CA ALA A 209 -18.58 -4.25 8.54
C ALA A 209 -18.34 -5.66 9.06
N SER A 210 -17.16 -6.26 8.85
CA SER A 210 -16.78 -7.51 9.56
C SER A 210 -16.52 -7.28 11.06
N GLY A 211 -16.53 -6.04 11.53
CA GLY A 211 -16.11 -5.65 12.87
C GLY A 211 -14.61 -5.50 13.05
N ARG A 212 -13.78 -5.69 12.00
CA ARG A 212 -12.34 -5.41 12.06
C ARG A 212 -12.11 -3.92 12.28
N ARG A 213 -11.04 -3.59 13.00
CA ARG A 213 -10.69 -2.22 13.37
C ARG A 213 -9.20 -2.02 13.27
N VAL A 214 -8.79 -0.92 12.66
CA VAL A 214 -7.39 -0.51 12.59
C VAL A 214 -7.29 0.97 12.88
N GLU A 215 -6.22 1.36 13.55
CA GLU A 215 -5.93 2.75 13.88
C GLU A 215 -4.74 3.20 13.02
N ALA A 216 -4.87 4.35 12.35
CA ALA A 216 -3.84 4.88 11.49
C ALA A 216 -3.96 6.40 11.32
N THR A 217 -2.91 7.06 10.84
CA THR A 217 -2.98 8.48 10.48
C THR A 217 -3.79 8.68 9.19
N ALA A 218 -4.37 9.88 9.00
CA ALA A 218 -5.22 10.20 7.83
C ALA A 218 -4.54 9.90 6.48
N ASN A 219 -3.24 10.05 6.38
CA ASN A 219 -2.49 9.78 5.15
C ASN A 219 -2.11 8.28 4.98
N HIS A 220 -2.54 7.38 5.86
CA HIS A 220 -2.19 5.96 5.74
C HIS A 220 -2.97 5.30 4.61
N PRO A 221 -2.32 4.72 3.59
CA PRO A 221 -3.03 4.08 2.51
C PRO A 221 -3.58 2.72 2.92
N PHE A 222 -4.81 2.45 2.50
CA PHE A 222 -5.50 1.17 2.55
C PHE A 222 -5.85 0.74 1.13
N LEU A 223 -5.77 -0.56 0.86
CA LEU A 223 -6.08 -1.09 -0.46
C LEU A 223 -7.60 -1.13 -0.65
N THR A 224 -8.14 -0.33 -1.55
CA THR A 224 -9.54 -0.35 -2.01
C THR A 224 -9.65 -1.04 -3.38
N ILE A 225 -10.87 -1.14 -3.90
CA ILE A 225 -11.12 -1.69 -5.24
C ILE A 225 -10.43 -0.84 -6.32
N ASP A 226 -10.35 0.46 -6.10
CA ASP A 226 -9.74 1.44 -7.02
C ASP A 226 -8.25 1.68 -6.72
N GLY A 227 -7.65 0.89 -5.82
CA GLY A 227 -6.24 0.96 -5.47
C GLY A 227 -5.96 1.46 -4.05
N TRP A 228 -4.72 1.88 -3.80
CA TRP A 228 -4.33 2.36 -2.46
C TRP A 228 -4.82 3.79 -2.22
N MET A 229 -5.76 3.95 -1.28
CA MET A 229 -6.34 5.24 -0.90
C MET A 229 -6.00 5.63 0.54
N PRO A 230 -5.66 6.91 0.83
CA PRO A 230 -5.43 7.37 2.18
C PRO A 230 -6.68 7.31 3.07
N LEU A 231 -6.52 6.97 4.34
CA LEU A 231 -7.61 6.87 5.31
C LEU A 231 -8.51 8.12 5.40
N GLY A 232 -7.92 9.32 5.26
CA GLY A 232 -8.61 10.60 5.32
C GLY A 232 -9.51 10.88 4.11
N GLU A 233 -9.34 10.13 3.02
CA GLU A 233 -10.19 10.20 1.83
C GLU A 233 -11.29 9.13 1.85
N LEU A 234 -11.15 8.09 2.68
CA LEU A 234 -12.11 7.00 2.78
C LEU A 234 -13.38 7.44 3.49
N VAL A 235 -14.53 7.01 2.96
CA VAL A 235 -15.85 7.25 3.55
C VAL A 235 -16.62 5.96 3.82
N ALA A 236 -17.62 6.04 4.70
CA ALA A 236 -18.48 4.90 4.97
C ALA A 236 -19.20 4.43 3.70
N GLY A 237 -19.29 3.10 3.53
CA GLY A 237 -19.82 2.44 2.33
C GLY A 237 -18.77 2.05 1.30
N GLU A 238 -17.58 2.66 1.30
CA GLU A 238 -16.44 2.19 0.50
C GLU A 238 -15.90 0.87 1.03
N ARG A 239 -15.02 0.20 0.29
CA ARG A 239 -14.50 -1.12 0.64
C ARG A 239 -12.99 -1.16 0.67
N VAL A 240 -12.43 -1.87 1.66
CA VAL A 240 -11.00 -2.12 1.81
C VAL A 240 -10.68 -3.61 1.83
N ALA A 241 -9.46 -3.94 1.44
CA ALA A 241 -8.96 -5.30 1.37
C ALA A 241 -8.64 -5.85 2.76
N VAL A 242 -9.27 -6.96 3.11
CA VAL A 242 -8.94 -7.78 4.28
C VAL A 242 -8.66 -9.21 3.85
N PRO A 243 -7.86 -10.00 4.58
CA PRO A 243 -7.65 -11.40 4.24
C PRO A 243 -8.96 -12.20 4.30
N ARG A 244 -9.29 -12.89 3.20
CA ARG A 244 -10.38 -13.87 3.12
C ARG A 244 -9.98 -15.22 3.73
N ALA A 245 -8.71 -15.58 3.57
CA ALA A 245 -8.10 -16.77 4.13
C ALA A 245 -6.64 -16.48 4.46
N VAL A 246 -6.11 -17.18 5.46
CA VAL A 246 -4.72 -17.04 5.87
C VAL A 246 -4.02 -18.38 5.68
N PRO A 247 -2.88 -18.43 4.95
CA PRO A 247 -2.11 -19.66 4.82
C PRO A 247 -1.57 -20.16 6.16
N ALA A 248 -1.14 -21.42 6.20
CA ALA A 248 -0.38 -21.91 7.35
C ALA A 248 0.89 -21.08 7.55
N PRO A 249 1.28 -20.79 8.81
CA PRO A 249 2.53 -20.16 9.11
C PRO A 249 3.70 -21.05 8.68
N LEU A 250 4.90 -20.48 8.58
CA LEU A 250 6.07 -21.24 8.18
C LEU A 250 6.47 -22.28 9.24
N ASP A 251 6.34 -21.92 10.50
CA ASP A 251 6.64 -22.79 11.64
C ASP A 251 5.34 -23.45 12.12
N VAL A 252 4.94 -24.52 11.43
CA VAL A 252 3.84 -25.37 11.88
C VAL A 252 4.35 -26.40 12.87
N ILE A 253 3.84 -26.36 14.10
CA ILE A 253 4.25 -27.22 15.21
C ILE A 253 3.04 -28.04 15.67
N PRO A 254 2.94 -29.33 15.29
CA PRO A 254 1.91 -30.23 15.81
C PRO A 254 1.96 -30.34 17.34
N ALA A 255 0.82 -30.57 17.96
CA ALA A 255 0.64 -30.84 19.38
C ALA A 255 0.08 -32.25 19.60
N SER A 256 0.14 -32.78 20.82
CA SER A 256 -0.70 -33.94 21.18
C SER A 256 -2.15 -33.50 21.40
N ASP A 257 -3.09 -34.43 21.29
CA ASP A 257 -4.52 -34.14 21.54
C ASP A 257 -4.73 -33.54 22.95
N ASP A 258 -4.01 -34.06 23.96
CA ASP A 258 -4.01 -33.52 25.33
C ASP A 258 -3.50 -32.07 25.40
N GLU A 259 -2.48 -31.72 24.62
CA GLU A 259 -1.96 -30.34 24.55
C GLU A 259 -2.96 -29.42 23.83
N VAL A 260 -3.62 -29.89 22.77
CA VAL A 260 -4.69 -29.13 22.08
C VAL A 260 -5.85 -28.84 23.04
N ALA A 261 -6.31 -29.84 23.81
CA ALA A 261 -7.34 -29.66 24.82
C ALA A 261 -6.90 -28.66 25.92
N ALA A 262 -5.68 -28.81 26.45
CA ALA A 262 -5.14 -27.89 27.45
C ALA A 262 -5.01 -26.44 26.95
N LEU A 263 -4.65 -26.24 25.68
CA LEU A 263 -4.62 -24.93 25.05
C LEU A 263 -6.02 -24.32 24.94
N ALA A 264 -7.04 -25.11 24.62
CA ALA A 264 -8.44 -24.67 24.57
C ALA A 264 -8.93 -24.27 25.97
N ASP A 265 -8.69 -25.11 26.98
CA ASP A 265 -9.05 -24.82 28.37
C ASP A 265 -8.39 -23.52 28.86
N THR A 266 -7.10 -23.35 28.53
CA THR A 266 -6.36 -22.12 28.84
C THR A 266 -6.97 -20.92 28.13
N ALA A 267 -7.40 -21.06 26.87
CA ALA A 267 -8.02 -19.99 26.10
C ALA A 267 -9.38 -19.58 26.68
N VAL A 268 -10.21 -20.54 27.08
CA VAL A 268 -11.52 -20.30 27.70
C VAL A 268 -11.37 -19.66 29.07
N ALA A 269 -10.52 -20.23 29.93
CA ALA A 269 -10.32 -19.73 31.29
C ALA A 269 -9.63 -18.35 31.31
N GLY A 270 -8.62 -18.15 30.47
CA GLY A 270 -7.86 -16.91 30.37
C GLY A 270 -8.49 -15.85 29.47
N ARG A 271 -9.55 -16.20 28.71
CA ARG A 271 -10.19 -15.34 27.69
C ARG A 271 -9.20 -14.76 26.68
N LEU A 272 -8.16 -15.53 26.35
CA LEU A 272 -7.10 -15.16 25.41
C LEU A 272 -6.50 -16.42 24.80
N ILE A 273 -6.38 -16.48 23.48
CA ILE A 273 -5.78 -17.64 22.82
C ILE A 273 -4.27 -17.64 23.02
N PRO A 274 -3.67 -18.71 23.59
CA PRO A 274 -2.22 -18.79 23.76
C PRO A 274 -1.48 -18.74 22.41
N THR A 275 -0.35 -18.03 22.35
CA THR A 275 0.47 -17.87 21.13
C THR A 275 0.79 -19.21 20.43
N ARG A 276 1.04 -20.25 21.23
CA ARG A 276 1.31 -21.63 20.78
C ARG A 276 0.22 -22.22 19.87
N ALA A 277 -1.04 -21.82 20.07
CA ALA A 277 -2.18 -22.29 19.28
C ALA A 277 -2.13 -21.84 17.81
N PHE A 278 -1.54 -20.67 17.52
CA PHE A 278 -1.47 -20.14 16.16
C PHE A 278 -0.52 -20.92 15.26
N SER A 279 0.44 -21.63 15.84
CA SER A 279 1.40 -22.49 15.12
C SER A 279 0.88 -23.91 14.88
N LEU A 280 -0.34 -24.25 15.33
CA LEU A 280 -0.90 -25.59 15.11
C LEU A 280 -1.19 -25.86 13.61
N PRO A 281 -1.11 -27.13 13.15
CA PRO A 281 -1.65 -27.59 11.87
C PRO A 281 -3.14 -27.26 11.71
N LYS A 282 -3.62 -27.15 10.46
CA LYS A 282 -5.01 -26.77 10.17
C LYS A 282 -6.02 -27.66 10.91
N GLU A 283 -5.78 -28.97 10.93
CA GLU A 283 -6.66 -29.96 11.55
C GLU A 283 -6.77 -29.77 13.06
N GLN A 284 -5.65 -29.45 13.71
CA GLN A 284 -5.58 -29.20 15.15
C GLN A 284 -6.10 -27.80 15.52
N VAL A 285 -5.99 -26.81 14.62
CA VAL A 285 -6.69 -25.53 14.78
C VAL A 285 -8.21 -25.75 14.78
N ALA A 286 -8.74 -26.57 13.87
CA ALA A 286 -10.17 -26.87 13.83
C ALA A 286 -10.65 -27.58 15.12
N GLU A 287 -9.84 -28.49 15.66
CA GLU A 287 -10.12 -29.17 16.94
C GLU A 287 -10.05 -28.24 18.15
N LEU A 288 -9.01 -27.39 18.22
CA LEU A 288 -8.91 -26.35 19.24
C LEU A 288 -10.13 -25.43 19.22
N VAL A 289 -10.52 -24.94 18.04
CA VAL A 289 -11.69 -24.08 17.87
C VAL A 289 -12.96 -24.83 18.29
N CYS A 290 -13.08 -26.13 17.99
CA CYS A 290 -14.21 -26.96 18.43
C CYS A 290 -14.34 -26.94 19.96
N HIS A 291 -13.26 -27.24 20.70
CA HIS A 291 -13.26 -27.21 22.16
C HIS A 291 -13.60 -25.83 22.73
N ILE A 292 -13.04 -24.75 22.16
CA ILE A 292 -13.39 -23.38 22.59
C ILE A 292 -14.87 -23.10 22.33
N TRP A 293 -15.41 -23.55 21.19
CA TRP A 293 -16.81 -23.32 20.80
C TRP A 293 -17.81 -24.04 21.72
N GLU A 294 -17.42 -25.12 22.40
CA GLU A 294 -18.29 -25.84 23.32
C GLU A 294 -18.65 -25.02 24.58
N ASP A 295 -17.83 -24.05 24.99
CA ASP A 295 -18.08 -23.22 26.17
C ASP A 295 -19.21 -22.20 25.94
N SER A 296 -19.12 -21.43 24.86
CA SER A 296 -19.96 -20.24 24.63
C SER A 296 -20.47 -20.13 23.18
N GLY A 297 -20.39 -21.21 22.41
CA GLY A 297 -20.83 -21.29 21.04
C GLY A 297 -22.27 -21.77 20.86
N GLU A 298 -22.88 -21.31 19.79
CA GLU A 298 -24.25 -21.61 19.39
C GLU A 298 -24.24 -22.07 17.93
N VAL A 299 -24.82 -23.24 17.68
CA VAL A 299 -25.08 -23.79 16.35
C VAL A 299 -26.55 -24.23 16.29
N ALA A 300 -27.35 -23.53 15.50
CA ALA A 300 -28.79 -23.76 15.38
C ALA A 300 -29.30 -23.51 13.96
N TRP A 301 -30.51 -23.97 13.69
CA TRP A 301 -31.27 -23.62 12.48
C TRP A 301 -32.44 -22.73 12.85
N ASP A 302 -32.49 -21.54 12.27
CA ASP A 302 -33.65 -20.66 12.33
C ASP A 302 -34.63 -21.09 11.24
N ALA A 303 -35.67 -21.83 11.63
CA ALA A 303 -36.68 -22.31 10.70
C ALA A 303 -37.52 -21.19 10.08
N GLY A 304 -37.69 -20.05 10.78
CA GLY A 304 -38.47 -18.91 10.29
C GLY A 304 -37.77 -18.17 9.17
N ALA A 305 -36.46 -17.95 9.31
CA ALA A 305 -35.63 -17.34 8.27
C ALA A 305 -34.96 -18.37 7.33
N ALA A 306 -35.19 -19.67 7.57
CA ALA A 306 -34.55 -20.79 6.89
C ALA A 306 -33.01 -20.63 6.79
N ARG A 307 -32.35 -20.27 7.88
CA ARG A 307 -30.89 -20.01 7.87
C ARG A 307 -30.19 -20.69 9.03
N ALA A 308 -28.92 -21.03 8.82
CA ALA A 308 -28.07 -21.49 9.90
C ALA A 308 -27.61 -20.30 10.76
N VAL A 309 -27.58 -20.54 12.07
CA VAL A 309 -27.04 -19.63 13.08
C VAL A 309 -25.79 -20.31 13.64
N VAL A 310 -24.63 -19.72 13.35
CA VAL A 310 -23.33 -20.16 13.87
C VAL A 310 -22.70 -18.94 14.53
N ARG A 311 -22.67 -18.93 15.86
CA ARG A 311 -22.28 -17.78 16.66
C ARG A 311 -21.43 -18.22 17.85
N TYR A 312 -20.52 -17.37 18.28
CA TYR A 312 -19.79 -17.49 19.53
C TYR A 312 -19.88 -16.17 20.29
N ARG A 313 -20.20 -16.22 21.59
CA ARG A 313 -20.31 -15.00 22.43
C ARG A 313 -19.05 -14.84 23.28
N SER A 314 -18.45 -13.66 23.22
CA SER A 314 -17.28 -13.31 24.03
C SER A 314 -17.53 -12.04 24.81
N VAL A 315 -17.06 -11.98 26.06
CA VAL A 315 -17.02 -10.72 26.82
C VAL A 315 -15.77 -9.89 26.50
N GLU A 316 -14.70 -10.54 26.03
CA GLU A 316 -13.42 -9.91 25.70
C GLU A 316 -13.28 -9.78 24.18
N ARG A 317 -12.89 -8.59 23.71
CA ARG A 317 -12.74 -8.33 22.27
C ARG A 317 -11.60 -9.16 21.70
N ARG A 318 -10.49 -9.26 22.45
CA ARG A 318 -9.28 -9.94 22.01
C ARG A 318 -9.52 -11.41 21.66
N LEU A 319 -10.32 -12.12 22.47
CA LEU A 319 -10.68 -13.51 22.20
C LEU A 319 -11.46 -13.66 20.89
N ALA A 320 -12.38 -12.73 20.59
CA ALA A 320 -13.14 -12.75 19.34
C ALA A 320 -12.23 -12.49 18.13
N ASP A 321 -11.29 -11.54 18.22
CA ASP A 321 -10.32 -11.28 17.15
C ASP A 321 -9.41 -12.49 16.90
N ASP A 322 -8.90 -13.11 17.96
CA ASP A 322 -8.03 -14.29 17.88
C ASP A 322 -8.78 -15.52 17.32
N LEU A 323 -10.04 -15.74 17.74
CA LEU A 323 -10.91 -16.77 17.15
C LEU A 323 -11.18 -16.51 15.67
N ALA A 324 -11.50 -15.28 15.29
CA ALA A 324 -11.69 -14.91 13.88
C ALA A 324 -10.43 -15.18 13.06
N ARG A 325 -9.24 -14.91 13.61
CA ARG A 325 -7.95 -15.22 12.97
C ARG A 325 -7.73 -16.72 12.77
N LEU A 326 -8.04 -17.54 13.78
CA LEU A 326 -7.98 -19.01 13.64
C LEU A 326 -9.01 -19.54 12.64
N LEU A 327 -10.20 -18.93 12.55
CA LEU A 327 -11.19 -19.29 11.55
C LEU A 327 -10.70 -19.00 10.12
N LEU A 328 -9.99 -17.89 9.89
CA LEU A 328 -9.39 -17.62 8.59
C LEU A 328 -8.35 -18.67 8.16
N ARG A 329 -7.67 -19.32 9.11
CA ARG A 329 -6.73 -20.44 8.86
C ARG A 329 -7.41 -21.71 8.38
N ILE A 330 -8.69 -21.90 8.69
CA ILE A 330 -9.50 -23.02 8.18
C ILE A 330 -10.36 -22.61 6.97
N GLY A 331 -10.24 -21.36 6.50
CA GLY A 331 -11.00 -20.83 5.36
C GLY A 331 -12.41 -20.37 5.71
N VAL A 332 -12.65 -20.05 6.99
CA VAL A 332 -13.94 -19.56 7.48
C VAL A 332 -13.82 -18.08 7.81
N PHE A 333 -14.59 -17.25 7.09
CA PHE A 333 -14.71 -15.83 7.43
C PHE A 333 -15.81 -15.61 8.48
N ALA A 334 -15.53 -14.79 9.48
CA ALA A 334 -16.47 -14.43 10.54
C ALA A 334 -16.58 -12.91 10.71
N ARG A 335 -17.74 -12.46 11.17
CA ARG A 335 -18.05 -11.08 11.53
C ARG A 335 -18.12 -10.95 13.04
N ILE A 336 -17.55 -9.89 13.60
CA ILE A 336 -17.63 -9.55 15.01
C ILE A 336 -18.57 -8.35 15.16
N THR A 337 -19.52 -8.42 16.10
CA THR A 337 -20.49 -7.35 16.35
C THR A 337 -20.50 -7.01 17.83
N ASP A 338 -20.48 -5.71 18.14
CA ASP A 338 -20.63 -5.20 19.50
C ASP A 338 -22.10 -5.32 19.92
N THR A 339 -22.36 -5.98 21.04
CA THR A 339 -23.72 -6.13 21.60
C THR A 339 -23.97 -5.18 22.78
N GLY A 340 -22.99 -4.37 23.17
CA GLY A 340 -23.01 -3.52 24.36
C GLY A 340 -22.65 -4.25 25.66
N GLU A 341 -22.96 -5.55 25.76
CA GLU A 341 -22.59 -6.43 26.88
C GLU A 341 -21.39 -7.33 26.56
N GLY A 342 -20.94 -7.33 25.30
CA GLY A 342 -19.83 -8.13 24.80
C GLY A 342 -19.75 -8.10 23.28
N TRP A 343 -19.23 -9.18 22.70
CA TRP A 343 -18.90 -9.34 21.30
C TRP A 343 -19.46 -10.66 20.76
N ASP A 344 -20.32 -10.56 19.76
CA ASP A 344 -20.82 -11.72 19.03
C ASP A 344 -19.95 -11.95 17.79
N LEU A 345 -19.25 -13.08 17.75
CA LEU A 345 -18.58 -13.57 16.55
C LEU A 345 -19.55 -14.48 15.80
N THR A 346 -19.91 -14.13 14.57
CA THR A 346 -20.89 -14.85 13.75
C THR A 346 -20.28 -15.30 12.43
N VAL A 347 -20.42 -16.58 12.10
CA VAL A 347 -20.05 -17.13 10.79
C VAL A 347 -21.22 -16.94 9.84
N THR A 348 -21.00 -16.16 8.79
CA THR A 348 -22.02 -15.76 7.80
C THR A 348 -21.65 -16.23 6.40
N GLY A 349 -22.65 -16.42 5.55
CA GLY A 349 -22.47 -17.01 4.21
C GLY A 349 -22.55 -18.54 4.27
N ALA A 350 -23.30 -19.13 3.35
CA ALA A 350 -23.57 -20.57 3.36
C ALA A 350 -22.27 -21.39 3.20
N GLU A 351 -21.32 -20.92 2.39
CA GLU A 351 -20.01 -21.57 2.19
C GLU A 351 -19.18 -21.60 3.48
N ASN A 352 -18.99 -20.45 4.14
CA ASN A 352 -18.25 -20.36 5.41
C ASN A 352 -18.92 -21.23 6.48
N GLN A 353 -20.25 -21.21 6.56
CA GLN A 353 -21.01 -22.03 7.50
C GLN A 353 -20.84 -23.52 7.20
N ALA A 354 -20.84 -23.93 5.93
CA ALA A 354 -20.63 -25.32 5.55
C ALA A 354 -19.22 -25.80 5.92
N VAL A 355 -18.18 -25.01 5.63
CA VAL A 355 -16.80 -25.31 6.02
C VAL A 355 -16.68 -25.40 7.54
N PHE A 356 -17.25 -24.45 8.28
CA PHE A 356 -17.24 -24.47 9.74
C PHE A 356 -17.92 -25.74 10.30
N LEU A 357 -19.12 -26.05 9.85
CA LEU A 357 -19.88 -27.19 10.35
C LEU A 357 -19.21 -28.54 10.01
N HIS A 358 -18.51 -28.60 8.88
CA HIS A 358 -17.74 -29.77 8.47
C HIS A 358 -16.44 -29.93 9.26
N ASP A 359 -15.61 -28.88 9.36
CA ASP A 359 -14.25 -28.97 9.93
C ASP A 359 -14.25 -28.83 11.46
N VAL A 360 -15.06 -27.90 12.00
CA VAL A 360 -15.16 -27.62 13.44
C VAL A 360 -16.32 -28.39 14.06
N GLY A 361 -17.50 -28.35 13.45
CA GLY A 361 -18.71 -28.99 13.95
C GLY A 361 -18.80 -30.51 13.77
N LYS A 362 -17.72 -31.17 13.30
CA LYS A 362 -17.70 -32.58 12.87
C LYS A 362 -18.35 -33.57 13.84
N HIS A 363 -18.25 -33.33 15.14
CA HIS A 363 -18.74 -34.24 16.19
C HIS A 363 -20.07 -33.81 16.81
N GLY A 364 -20.57 -32.62 16.50
CA GLY A 364 -21.82 -32.08 17.06
C GLY A 364 -23.06 -32.53 16.27
N THR A 365 -23.99 -33.21 16.93
CA THR A 365 -25.26 -33.65 16.31
C THR A 365 -26.08 -32.48 15.74
N ALA A 366 -26.08 -31.34 16.43
CA ALA A 366 -26.69 -30.11 15.94
C ALA A 366 -26.01 -29.59 14.67
N ALA A 367 -24.67 -29.59 14.63
CA ALA A 367 -23.92 -29.11 13.49
C ALA A 367 -24.12 -29.97 12.23
N GLN A 368 -24.09 -31.30 12.37
CA GLN A 368 -24.38 -32.21 11.27
C GLN A 368 -25.81 -32.04 10.73
N TRP A 369 -26.79 -31.85 11.62
CA TRP A 369 -28.17 -31.61 11.21
C TRP A 369 -28.32 -30.27 10.48
N VAL A 370 -27.72 -29.19 10.98
CA VAL A 370 -27.72 -27.87 10.32
C VAL A 370 -27.02 -27.94 8.95
N LEU A 371 -25.90 -28.66 8.84
CA LEU A 371 -25.19 -28.86 7.57
C LEU A 371 -26.07 -29.58 6.53
N ALA A 372 -26.84 -30.58 6.95
CA ALA A 372 -27.79 -31.27 6.08
C ALA A 372 -28.91 -30.33 5.56
N GLN A 373 -29.35 -29.37 6.37
CA GLN A 373 -30.33 -28.34 5.95
C GLN A 373 -29.70 -27.29 5.00
N LEU A 374 -28.40 -26.98 5.15
CA LEU A 374 -27.67 -26.05 4.30
C LEU A 374 -27.35 -26.62 2.91
N GLY A 375 -27.11 -27.93 2.80
CA GLY A 375 -26.69 -28.60 1.55
C GLY A 375 -27.46 -28.18 0.29
N PRO A 376 -28.81 -28.18 0.29
CA PRO A 376 -29.61 -27.74 -0.87
C PRO A 376 -29.44 -26.27 -1.28
N LYS A 377 -28.97 -25.41 -0.37
CA LYS A 377 -28.76 -23.97 -0.62
C LYS A 377 -27.39 -23.66 -1.22
N LEU A 378 -26.38 -24.48 -0.94
CA LEU A 378 -25.03 -24.33 -1.51
C LEU A 378 -25.03 -24.51 -3.03
N VAL A 379 -25.90 -25.36 -3.57
CA VAL A 379 -26.01 -25.60 -5.03
C VAL A 379 -26.64 -24.42 -5.78
N LYS A 380 -27.35 -23.52 -5.07
CA LYS A 380 -28.06 -22.38 -5.67
C LYS A 380 -27.30 -21.06 -5.63
N HIS A 381 -26.23 -20.95 -4.85
CA HIS A 381 -25.46 -19.73 -4.67
C HIS A 381 -24.01 -19.93 -5.08
N SER A 382 -23.68 -19.56 -6.32
CA SER A 382 -22.35 -19.01 -6.62
C SER A 382 -22.53 -17.60 -7.22
N PRO A 383 -22.67 -16.57 -6.37
CA PRO A 383 -22.29 -15.23 -6.82
C PRO A 383 -21.58 -14.40 -5.73
N ASP A 384 -20.84 -15.01 -4.78
CA ASP A 384 -20.17 -14.23 -3.72
C ASP A 384 -18.82 -13.64 -4.15
N THR A 385 -18.67 -13.25 -5.42
CA THR A 385 -17.46 -12.56 -5.88
C THR A 385 -17.67 -11.59 -7.04
N VAL A 386 -18.93 -11.27 -7.36
CA VAL A 386 -19.29 -10.32 -8.42
C VAL A 386 -20.25 -9.30 -7.81
N THR A 387 -19.91 -8.02 -7.82
CA THR A 387 -20.82 -6.99 -7.31
C THR A 387 -22.04 -6.87 -8.24
N PRO A 388 -23.21 -6.39 -7.74
CA PRO A 388 -24.38 -6.15 -8.57
C PRO A 388 -24.10 -5.21 -9.76
N GLU A 389 -23.10 -4.32 -9.64
CA GLU A 389 -22.66 -3.48 -10.75
C GLU A 389 -21.95 -4.29 -11.86
N ILE A 390 -21.06 -5.22 -11.49
CA ILE A 390 -20.38 -6.10 -12.45
C ILE A 390 -21.37 -7.09 -13.08
N GLU A 391 -22.36 -7.56 -12.32
CA GLU A 391 -23.43 -8.42 -12.82
C GLU A 391 -24.34 -7.69 -13.83
N ALA A 392 -24.59 -6.39 -13.61
CA ALA A 392 -25.30 -5.53 -14.56
C ALA A 392 -24.48 -5.28 -15.83
N GLU A 393 -23.18 -5.02 -15.71
CA GLU A 393 -22.26 -4.78 -16.83
C GLU A 393 -22.08 -6.05 -17.70
N LEU A 394 -22.00 -7.23 -17.06
CA LEU A 394 -21.97 -8.53 -17.73
C LEU A 394 -23.32 -8.88 -18.38
N GLY A 395 -24.42 -8.50 -17.75
CA GLY A 395 -25.79 -8.65 -18.27
C GLY A 395 -26.03 -7.83 -19.54
N GLU A 396 -25.51 -6.61 -19.61
CA GLU A 396 -25.58 -5.77 -20.81
C GLU A 396 -24.75 -6.33 -21.97
N LEU A 397 -23.58 -6.90 -21.68
CA LEU A 397 -22.71 -7.55 -22.68
C LEU A 397 -23.32 -8.86 -23.24
N LEU A 398 -24.11 -9.58 -22.45
CA LEU A 398 -24.74 -10.85 -22.83
C LEU A 398 -26.14 -10.68 -23.46
N ALA A 399 -26.70 -9.48 -23.45
CA ALA A 399 -28.04 -9.20 -23.97
C ALA A 399 -28.13 -9.17 -25.51
N VAL A 400 -27.03 -9.36 -26.25
CA VAL A 400 -27.03 -9.51 -27.70
C VAL A 400 -26.98 -10.99 -28.08
N GLU A 401 -28.12 -11.68 -28.00
CA GLU A 401 -28.64 -12.55 -29.08
C GLU A 401 -29.91 -13.29 -28.62
N GLN A 402 -31.06 -12.89 -29.17
CA GLN A 402 -32.29 -13.68 -29.15
C GLN A 402 -32.10 -14.93 -30.03
N LEU A 403 -32.12 -16.11 -29.42
CA LEU A 403 -32.27 -17.38 -30.12
C LEU A 403 -33.74 -17.63 -30.44
N ALA A 404 -34.09 -17.69 -31.74
CA ALA A 404 -35.30 -18.39 -32.19
C ALA A 404 -34.96 -19.87 -32.48
N PRO A 405 -35.85 -20.83 -32.15
CA PRO A 405 -35.57 -22.25 -32.31
C PRO A 405 -35.88 -22.72 -33.74
N ILE A 406 -34.92 -23.38 -34.40
CA ILE A 406 -35.19 -24.09 -35.65
C ILE A 406 -35.02 -25.60 -35.41
N GLY A 407 -36.10 -26.33 -35.68
CA GLY A 407 -36.19 -27.79 -35.67
C GLY A 407 -35.44 -28.48 -36.83
N PRO A 408 -35.68 -29.78 -37.05
CA PRO A 408 -34.71 -30.64 -37.70
C PRO A 408 -34.83 -30.60 -39.23
N VAL A 409 -33.74 -30.24 -39.93
CA VAL A 409 -33.58 -30.54 -41.37
C VAL A 409 -32.16 -31.00 -41.65
N ALA A 410 -32.08 -32.07 -42.44
CA ALA A 410 -30.89 -32.80 -42.82
C ALA A 410 -30.09 -32.15 -43.97
N SER A 411 -28.79 -32.43 -43.96
CA SER A 411 -27.82 -32.55 -45.06
C SER A 411 -27.32 -31.30 -45.82
N ALA A 412 -25.97 -31.27 -45.89
CA ALA A 412 -25.09 -30.84 -46.98
C ALA A 412 -24.78 -29.34 -47.18
N THR A 413 -23.64 -28.88 -46.61
CA THR A 413 -22.42 -28.28 -47.27
C THR A 413 -21.60 -27.44 -46.27
N PRO A 414 -20.28 -27.21 -46.50
CA PRO A 414 -19.30 -27.09 -45.43
C PRO A 414 -19.25 -25.67 -44.84
N ARG A 415 -19.44 -25.55 -43.52
CA ARG A 415 -19.06 -24.35 -42.79
C ARG A 415 -17.60 -24.46 -42.39
N THR A 416 -16.81 -23.53 -42.90
CA THR A 416 -15.40 -23.28 -42.61
C THR A 416 -15.13 -23.33 -41.11
N THR A 417 -14.20 -24.17 -40.68
CA THR A 417 -13.70 -24.26 -39.30
C THR A 417 -12.71 -23.12 -38.98
N GLU A 418 -12.98 -21.90 -39.47
CA GLU A 418 -12.38 -20.65 -38.96
C GLU A 418 -13.19 -20.10 -37.77
N GLY A 419 -14.46 -20.51 -37.62
CA GLY A 419 -15.36 -20.00 -36.56
C GLY A 419 -15.16 -20.60 -35.16
N ALA A 420 -14.59 -21.80 -35.04
CA ALA A 420 -14.39 -22.45 -33.73
C ALA A 420 -13.17 -21.90 -33.00
N ARG A 421 -12.08 -21.63 -33.73
CA ARG A 421 -10.89 -20.94 -33.18
C ARG A 421 -11.17 -19.47 -32.91
N SER A 422 -11.99 -18.80 -33.72
CA SER A 422 -12.42 -17.41 -33.47
C SER A 422 -13.32 -17.26 -32.24
N ARG A 423 -14.20 -18.23 -31.96
CA ARG A 423 -15.04 -18.21 -30.74
C ARG A 423 -14.29 -18.62 -29.50
N LEU A 424 -13.44 -19.65 -29.56
CA LEU A 424 -12.56 -19.98 -28.43
C LEU A 424 -11.49 -18.92 -28.20
N ALA A 425 -11.02 -18.22 -29.25
CA ALA A 425 -10.12 -17.08 -29.10
C ALA A 425 -10.84 -15.82 -28.60
N ARG A 426 -12.12 -15.61 -28.91
CA ARG A 426 -12.91 -14.51 -28.32
C ARG A 426 -13.33 -14.80 -26.88
N VAL A 427 -13.68 -16.05 -26.58
CA VAL A 427 -13.92 -16.50 -25.20
C VAL A 427 -12.60 -16.50 -24.43
N ALA A 428 -11.47 -16.87 -25.06
CA ALA A 428 -10.15 -16.74 -24.47
C ALA A 428 -9.73 -15.27 -24.31
N ASP A 429 -9.99 -14.36 -25.26
CA ASP A 429 -9.70 -12.92 -25.12
C ASP A 429 -10.54 -12.26 -24.01
N VAL A 430 -11.77 -12.73 -23.80
CA VAL A 430 -12.64 -12.30 -22.68
C VAL A 430 -12.25 -12.98 -21.35
N LEU A 431 -11.58 -14.14 -21.40
CA LEU A 431 -10.98 -14.79 -20.23
C LEU A 431 -9.53 -14.33 -19.98
N ASP A 432 -8.85 -13.73 -20.97
CA ASP A 432 -7.51 -13.10 -20.91
C ASP A 432 -7.57 -11.64 -20.47
N THR A 433 -8.78 -11.05 -20.37
CA THR A 433 -8.99 -9.82 -19.61
C THR A 433 -8.94 -10.13 -18.13
N ALA A 434 -7.73 -10.03 -17.57
CA ALA A 434 -7.23 -9.79 -16.19
C ALA A 434 -8.13 -9.90 -14.94
N ASP A 435 -9.46 -9.95 -15.01
CA ASP A 435 -10.36 -9.80 -13.88
C ASP A 435 -11.03 -11.11 -13.43
N ILE A 436 -11.18 -12.12 -14.30
CA ILE A 436 -11.84 -13.39 -13.91
C ILE A 436 -10.88 -14.30 -13.12
N ASP A 437 -9.59 -14.31 -13.45
CA ASP A 437 -8.56 -15.04 -12.69
C ASP A 437 -8.27 -14.36 -11.33
N MET A 438 -8.48 -13.04 -11.26
CA MET A 438 -8.29 -12.22 -10.05
C MET A 438 -9.35 -12.53 -8.99
N VAL A 439 -10.56 -12.90 -9.40
CA VAL A 439 -11.70 -13.22 -8.52
C VAL A 439 -11.65 -14.67 -7.99
N ALA A 440 -11.10 -15.61 -8.78
CA ALA A 440 -11.02 -17.03 -8.41
C ALA A 440 -9.78 -17.40 -7.57
N THR A 441 -8.73 -16.57 -7.55
CA THR A 441 -7.43 -16.89 -6.90
C THR A 441 -6.92 -15.85 -5.91
N ASN A 442 -7.60 -14.72 -5.70
CA ASN A 442 -7.21 -13.73 -4.69
C ASN A 442 -7.43 -14.27 -3.26
N ASN A 443 -6.66 -13.74 -2.31
CA ASN A 443 -6.84 -14.04 -0.88
C ASN A 443 -7.51 -12.87 -0.14
N VAL A 444 -8.20 -11.99 -0.85
CA VAL A 444 -8.78 -10.76 -0.32
C VAL A 444 -10.30 -10.84 -0.31
N PHE A 445 -10.89 -10.31 0.75
CA PHE A 445 -12.29 -9.99 0.88
C PHE A 445 -12.42 -8.46 0.93
N TRP A 446 -13.36 -7.90 0.16
CA TRP A 446 -13.63 -6.47 0.12
C TRP A 446 -14.65 -6.09 1.18
N ASP A 447 -14.15 -5.71 2.35
CA ASP A 447 -14.97 -5.41 3.52
C ASP A 447 -15.37 -3.93 3.53
N GLU A 448 -16.62 -3.67 3.90
CA GLU A 448 -17.23 -2.36 3.83
C GLU A 448 -16.84 -1.50 5.02
N ILE A 449 -16.51 -0.23 4.79
CA ILE A 449 -16.19 0.74 5.83
C ILE A 449 -17.49 1.17 6.51
N VAL A 450 -17.56 1.00 7.83
CA VAL A 450 -18.69 1.45 8.64
C VAL A 450 -18.46 2.86 9.16
N SER A 451 -17.24 3.16 9.63
CA SER A 451 -16.92 4.48 10.17
C SER A 451 -15.44 4.77 10.18
N VAL A 452 -15.09 6.06 10.04
CA VAL A 452 -13.76 6.61 10.29
C VAL A 452 -13.92 7.69 11.37
N THR A 453 -13.25 7.53 12.51
CA THR A 453 -13.39 8.45 13.66
C THR A 453 -12.03 8.89 14.19
N SER A 454 -11.82 10.20 14.38
CA SER A 454 -10.58 10.71 15.01
C SER A 454 -10.49 10.28 16.48
N LEU A 455 -9.32 9.80 16.87
CA LEU A 455 -8.94 9.47 18.25
C LEU A 455 -8.02 10.54 18.86
N GLY A 456 -7.73 11.61 18.12
CA GLY A 456 -6.79 12.65 18.53
C GLY A 456 -5.32 12.27 18.34
N GLU A 457 -4.43 13.06 18.93
CA GLU A 457 -2.98 12.90 18.77
C GLU A 457 -2.43 11.74 19.59
N GLN A 458 -1.70 10.84 18.94
CA GLN A 458 -0.99 9.72 19.56
C GLN A 458 0.42 9.60 19.02
N ASP A 459 1.30 8.93 19.77
CA ASP A 459 2.61 8.57 19.27
C ASP A 459 2.46 7.46 18.21
N VAL A 460 3.04 7.70 17.04
CA VAL A 460 2.88 6.84 15.86
C VAL A 460 4.23 6.30 15.38
N TYR A 461 4.15 5.15 14.73
CA TYR A 461 5.26 4.31 14.34
C TYR A 461 5.08 3.91 12.88
N ASP A 462 6.17 3.44 12.31
CA ASP A 462 6.22 3.06 10.91
C ASP A 462 7.05 1.79 10.76
N GLY A 463 6.62 0.92 9.83
CA GLY A 463 7.15 -0.40 9.59
C GLY A 463 7.63 -0.55 8.15
N THR A 464 8.77 -1.22 7.93
CA THR A 464 9.32 -1.44 6.59
C THR A 464 9.30 -2.91 6.21
N VAL A 465 8.62 -3.22 5.10
CA VAL A 465 8.54 -4.54 4.47
C VAL A 465 8.98 -4.44 2.99
N PRO A 466 10.23 -4.80 2.65
CA PRO A 466 10.73 -4.67 1.29
C PRO A 466 10.06 -5.65 0.33
N GLY A 467 9.92 -5.24 -0.94
CA GLY A 467 9.45 -6.10 -2.02
C GLY A 467 8.03 -5.80 -2.44
N THR A 468 7.06 -6.06 -1.57
CA THR A 468 5.61 -5.86 -1.80
C THR A 468 5.08 -4.54 -1.24
N HIS A 469 5.83 -3.91 -0.32
CA HIS A 469 5.53 -2.59 0.22
C HIS A 469 4.19 -2.48 0.96
N ASN A 470 3.70 -3.58 1.52
CA ASN A 470 2.52 -3.63 2.37
C ASN A 470 2.64 -4.78 3.38
N PHE A 471 1.78 -4.81 4.39
CA PHE A 471 1.61 -5.94 5.31
C PHE A 471 0.19 -6.00 5.87
N VAL A 472 -0.15 -7.11 6.53
CA VAL A 472 -1.44 -7.25 7.23
C VAL A 472 -1.29 -6.77 8.67
N ALA A 473 -2.08 -5.78 9.05
CA ALA A 473 -2.14 -5.20 10.38
C ALA A 473 -3.59 -5.14 10.88
N ASP A 474 -3.84 -5.62 12.10
CA ASP A 474 -5.19 -5.75 12.69
C ASP A 474 -6.20 -6.44 11.74
N GLY A 475 -5.70 -7.38 10.93
CA GLY A 475 -6.48 -8.12 9.95
C GLY A 475 -6.86 -7.33 8.68
N ILE A 476 -6.21 -6.19 8.41
CA ILE A 476 -6.45 -5.32 7.26
C ILE A 476 -5.13 -5.10 6.50
N ALA A 477 -5.17 -5.02 5.16
CA ALA A 477 -3.98 -4.73 4.36
C ALA A 477 -3.60 -3.25 4.43
N VAL A 478 -2.36 -2.95 4.79
CA VAL A 478 -1.85 -1.58 4.99
C VAL A 478 -0.54 -1.35 4.23
N HIS A 479 -0.35 -0.17 3.64
CA HIS A 479 0.85 0.15 2.84
C HIS A 479 2.05 0.63 3.68
N ASN A 480 3.27 0.44 3.16
CA ASN A 480 4.52 0.90 3.77
C ASN A 480 4.82 2.40 3.55
N SER A 481 5.91 2.83 4.17
CA SER A 481 6.58 4.12 3.94
C SER A 481 7.47 4.20 2.70
N LEU A 482 7.35 5.30 1.93
CA LEU A 482 8.06 5.57 0.67
C LEU A 482 9.56 5.93 0.86
N GLU A 483 9.97 6.35 2.06
CA GLU A 483 11.25 7.04 2.31
C GLU A 483 12.50 6.17 2.11
N GLN A 484 12.39 4.84 2.11
CA GLN A 484 13.55 3.99 2.37
C GLN A 484 14.58 3.93 1.23
N ASP A 485 14.20 4.07 -0.05
CA ASP A 485 15.12 3.81 -1.18
C ASP A 485 16.19 4.88 -1.42
N ALA A 486 15.98 6.11 -0.94
CA ALA A 486 16.98 7.18 -1.04
C ALA A 486 18.18 6.94 -0.10
N ASP A 487 19.40 7.19 -0.58
CA ASP A 487 20.61 7.17 0.26
C ASP A 487 20.75 8.44 1.10
N MET A 488 20.31 9.58 0.55
CA MET A 488 20.34 10.88 1.18
C MET A 488 19.06 11.64 0.84
N VAL A 489 18.54 12.38 1.80
CA VAL A 489 17.41 13.29 1.63
C VAL A 489 17.83 14.67 2.09
N ILE A 490 17.72 15.65 1.20
CA ILE A 490 18.01 17.06 1.48
C ILE A 490 16.72 17.84 1.27
N LEU A 491 16.26 18.52 2.31
CA LEU A 491 15.09 19.39 2.27
C LEU A 491 15.56 20.83 2.19
N LEU A 492 14.94 21.63 1.32
CA LEU A 492 15.23 23.04 1.18
C LEU A 492 14.20 23.85 1.95
N HIS A 493 14.65 24.67 2.89
CA HIS A 493 13.79 25.58 3.64
C HIS A 493 14.25 27.03 3.43
N ARG A 494 13.30 27.92 3.20
CA ARG A 494 13.55 29.36 3.08
C ARG A 494 12.60 30.10 4.04
N PRO A 495 13.09 30.64 5.16
CA PRO A 495 12.26 31.39 6.10
C PRO A 495 11.52 32.55 5.42
N ASP A 496 12.23 33.27 4.56
CA ASP A 496 11.72 34.44 3.83
C ASP A 496 10.77 34.14 2.67
N ALA A 497 10.53 32.86 2.37
CA ALA A 497 9.55 32.47 1.36
C ALA A 497 8.11 32.72 1.85
N PHE A 498 7.88 32.60 3.17
CA PHE A 498 6.56 32.76 3.78
C PHE A 498 6.38 34.14 4.43
N GLU A 499 7.45 34.67 5.04
CA GLU A 499 7.44 35.96 5.73
C GLU A 499 8.51 36.87 5.13
N ARG A 500 8.10 37.85 4.32
CA ARG A 500 9.05 38.71 3.57
C ARG A 500 9.99 39.52 4.46
N ASP A 501 9.56 39.84 5.67
CA ASP A 501 10.32 40.62 6.66
C ASP A 501 11.01 39.72 7.71
N ASP A 502 11.16 38.42 7.41
CA ASP A 502 11.88 37.49 8.30
C ASP A 502 13.32 37.99 8.55
N PRO A 503 13.80 37.98 9.81
CA PRO A 503 15.14 38.45 10.16
C PRO A 503 16.27 37.66 9.47
N ARG A 504 15.98 36.45 8.97
CA ARG A 504 16.88 35.60 8.17
C ARG A 504 16.67 35.79 6.67
N GLY A 505 16.12 36.94 6.24
CA GLY A 505 15.95 37.31 4.85
C GLY A 505 17.23 37.17 4.04
N GLY A 506 17.19 36.40 2.95
CA GLY A 506 18.37 36.05 2.16
C GLY A 506 19.09 34.76 2.58
N GLU A 507 18.65 34.06 3.63
CA GLU A 507 19.16 32.74 4.03
C GLU A 507 18.25 31.59 3.58
N ALA A 508 18.86 30.44 3.31
CA ALA A 508 18.17 29.18 3.09
C ALA A 508 18.85 28.06 3.88
N ASP A 509 18.07 27.12 4.37
CA ASP A 509 18.56 25.95 5.09
C ASP A 509 18.49 24.74 4.16
N LEU A 510 19.63 24.09 3.94
CA LEU A 510 19.74 22.75 3.37
C LEU A 510 19.75 21.74 4.51
N ILE A 511 18.60 21.12 4.76
CA ILE A 511 18.39 20.20 5.86
C ILE A 511 18.65 18.78 5.35
N VAL A 512 19.79 18.21 5.70
CA VAL A 512 20.09 16.80 5.44
C VAL A 512 19.29 15.96 6.43
N GLY A 513 18.05 15.63 6.05
CA GLY A 513 17.11 14.90 6.89
C GLY A 513 17.36 13.38 6.94
N LYS A 514 18.01 12.84 5.90
CA LYS A 514 18.44 11.44 5.85
C LYS A 514 19.82 11.34 5.24
N HIS A 515 20.67 10.49 5.82
CA HIS A 515 21.96 10.15 5.24
C HIS A 515 22.36 8.73 5.68
N ARG A 516 22.37 7.77 4.75
CA ARG A 516 22.66 6.35 5.06
C ARG A 516 24.09 6.10 5.55
N ASN A 517 25.04 6.91 5.09
CA ASN A 517 26.48 6.68 5.29
C ASN A 517 27.18 7.85 6.02
N GLY A 518 26.45 8.70 6.73
CA GLY A 518 27.05 9.81 7.46
C GLY A 518 26.05 10.63 8.27
N PRO A 519 26.47 11.75 8.85
CA PRO A 519 25.63 12.55 9.75
C PRO A 519 24.56 13.33 8.98
N THR A 520 23.44 13.57 9.67
CA THR A 520 22.44 14.58 9.32
C THR A 520 22.88 15.93 9.87
N ALA A 521 22.63 17.01 9.14
CA ALA A 521 22.94 18.37 9.55
C ALA A 521 22.01 19.36 8.85
N THR A 522 21.80 20.53 9.45
CA THR A 522 21.28 21.69 8.73
C THR A 522 22.45 22.55 8.30
N ILE A 523 22.55 22.84 7.01
CA ILE A 523 23.57 23.70 6.42
C ILE A 523 22.87 24.98 5.97
N THR A 524 23.16 26.09 6.65
CA THR A 524 22.63 27.41 6.24
C THR A 524 23.50 28.01 5.15
N VAL A 525 22.86 28.47 4.08
CA VAL A 525 23.47 29.09 2.90
C VAL A 525 22.79 30.43 2.63
N ALA A 526 23.48 31.35 1.96
CA ALA A 526 22.83 32.56 1.45
C ALA A 526 22.20 32.26 0.09
N HIS A 527 20.96 32.67 -0.12
CA HIS A 527 20.31 32.58 -1.43
C HIS A 527 20.38 33.92 -2.16
N GLN A 528 20.73 33.86 -3.44
CA GLN A 528 20.79 35.00 -4.35
C GLN A 528 19.92 34.67 -5.56
N LEU A 529 18.62 34.51 -5.33
CA LEU A 529 17.69 34.00 -6.34
C LEU A 529 17.53 34.91 -7.56
N HIS A 530 17.78 36.21 -7.41
CA HIS A 530 17.86 37.13 -8.54
C HIS A 530 19.05 36.82 -9.48
N LEU A 531 20.04 36.08 -9.00
CA LEU A 531 21.17 35.50 -9.76
C LEU A 531 21.03 33.97 -9.94
N SER A 532 19.90 33.37 -9.58
CA SER A 532 19.66 31.92 -9.67
C SER A 532 20.69 31.03 -8.95
N ARG A 533 21.21 31.47 -7.80
CA ARG A 533 22.27 30.72 -7.08
C ARG A 533 22.13 30.73 -5.57
N PHE A 534 22.73 29.72 -4.94
CA PHE A 534 23.01 29.65 -3.51
C PHE A 534 24.53 29.78 -3.31
N VAL A 535 24.96 30.40 -2.22
CA VAL A 535 26.38 30.60 -1.90
C VAL A 535 26.64 30.30 -0.42
N ASP A 536 27.86 29.90 -0.11
CA ASP A 536 28.29 29.69 1.27
C ASP A 536 28.09 30.97 2.09
N MET A 537 27.69 30.80 3.36
CA MET A 537 27.71 31.90 4.32
C MET A 537 29.16 32.37 4.51
N ALA A 538 29.36 33.69 4.63
CA ALA A 538 30.67 34.23 4.94
C ALA A 538 31.16 33.65 6.27
N ARG A 539 32.35 33.03 6.28
CA ARG A 539 32.99 32.61 7.53
C ARG A 539 33.36 33.87 8.31
N GLY A 540 32.69 34.09 9.44
CA GLY A 540 33.03 35.14 10.40
C GLY A 540 34.38 34.91 11.05
#